data_AF-A0A7L4NZL1-F1
#
_entry.id   AF-A0A7L4NZL1-F1
#
_cell.length_a   1.000
_cell.length_b   1.000
_cell.length_c   1.000
_cell.angle_alpha   90.00
_cell.angle_beta   90.00
_cell.angle_gamma   90.00
#
_symmetry.space_group_name_H-M   'P 1'
#
loop_
_entity.id
_entity.type
_entity.pdbx_description
1 polymer ?
#
loop_
_entity_poly.entity_id
_entity_poly.type
_entity_poly.pdbx_seq_one_letter_code
_entity_poly.pdbx_strand_id
1 'polypeptide(L)'
;MGYVNGFERISSFGYIFMKENLNPRNIYRIFKARKRISSLNLFDEKYYLTEYPDVKYSNMNPLDHYIYHGWREKRNPSKEFDGNYYLRRYPDVIESNVNPLVHYVLHGKSEGRFPNHQAELNSPQNKINNLENSLFKLNTQIKILIDNLNKTNKNFENKLNENKQEIENLNRNFQNELNDNKQEIENLNRNFEDKINQRNREINNLSTRLKKYTKLFTIGHINKEKIACEIELFKGLGVTREKRSPQIIVSLTSYPDRIYDIHYCLYSLLNQNFKPDRLILWLSKKEFPNLEEDLPSNILNLKKHGLEVKWTEKNFRSYDKLIHSLKEYPIDIIVTADDDVFYPKDWLESLYENYDGENVISHRAHLIGFQSGSIKPYEHWEKEIENDKISILNFPTGVGGVIYPPNVFYKDVLKDEIFLKLSPRADDIWFWGMVVLNNKKIKVLKNGYRRIIYINPERELGLNDDRTLFRENRQKGINDEHFSALLEHYPEIKDKLLEELNTPR
;
A
#
# COMPACT_ATOMS: atom_id res chain seq x y z
N MET A 1 -105.93 -4.17 -105.57
CA MET A 1 -104.97 -4.98 -104.78
C MET A 1 -103.58 -4.80 -105.39
N GLY A 2 -102.50 -4.48 -104.68
CA GLY A 2 -102.29 -4.33 -103.23
C GLY A 2 -101.56 -3.00 -102.94
N TYR A 3 -101.86 -2.38 -101.80
CA TYR A 3 -101.69 -0.93 -101.58
C TYR A 3 -100.24 -0.42 -101.70
N VAL A 4 -99.92 0.11 -102.88
CA VAL A 4 -98.72 0.89 -103.18
C VAL A 4 -99.01 2.35 -102.78
N ASN A 5 -98.29 2.88 -101.79
CA ASN A 5 -98.24 4.32 -101.54
C ASN A 5 -96.78 4.74 -101.37
N GLY A 6 -96.09 4.85 -102.50
CA GLY A 6 -94.85 5.60 -102.59
C GLY A 6 -95.18 7.09 -102.62
N PHE A 7 -94.97 7.77 -101.49
CA PHE A 7 -94.75 9.21 -101.46
C PHE A 7 -93.25 9.42 -101.21
N GLU A 8 -92.54 9.93 -102.21
CA GLU A 8 -91.09 10.15 -102.18
C GLU A 8 -90.69 11.05 -100.99
N ARG A 9 -89.73 10.62 -100.16
CA ARG A 9 -89.06 11.52 -99.20
C ARG A 9 -88.36 12.62 -100.01
N ILE A 10 -88.56 13.87 -99.62
CA ILE A 10 -87.86 15.01 -100.25
C ILE A 10 -86.35 14.75 -100.13
N SER A 11 -85.63 14.77 -101.26
CA SER A 11 -84.18 14.59 -101.22
C SER A 11 -83.57 15.69 -100.33
N SER A 12 -82.66 15.32 -99.43
CA SER A 12 -81.95 16.29 -98.57
C SER A 12 -81.32 17.43 -99.40
N PHE A 13 -80.90 17.11 -100.63
CA PHE A 13 -80.39 18.09 -101.58
C PHE A 13 -81.45 19.12 -101.98
N GLY A 14 -82.65 18.67 -102.39
CA GLY A 14 -83.75 19.57 -102.72
C GLY A 14 -84.24 20.39 -101.52
N TYR A 15 -84.30 19.78 -100.34
CA TYR A 15 -84.75 20.45 -99.11
C TYR A 15 -83.82 21.59 -98.68
N ILE A 16 -82.50 21.37 -98.71
CA ILE A 16 -81.49 22.39 -98.35
C ILE A 16 -81.57 23.57 -99.32
N PHE A 17 -81.66 23.32 -100.63
CA PHE A 17 -81.75 24.38 -101.65
C PHE A 17 -83.01 25.25 -101.48
N MET A 18 -84.15 24.64 -101.14
CA MET A 18 -85.39 25.37 -100.83
C MET A 18 -85.26 26.20 -99.55
N LYS A 19 -84.76 25.62 -98.45
CA LYS A 19 -84.66 26.34 -97.17
C LYS A 19 -83.65 27.48 -97.17
N GLU A 20 -82.60 27.38 -97.96
CA GLU A 20 -81.59 28.43 -98.09
C GLU A 20 -81.90 29.46 -99.19
N ASN A 21 -83.10 29.43 -99.81
CA ASN A 21 -83.49 30.33 -100.90
C ASN A 21 -82.42 30.43 -102.01
N LEU A 22 -81.83 29.29 -102.40
CA LEU A 22 -80.75 29.21 -103.40
C LEU A 22 -79.47 30.01 -103.06
N ASN A 23 -79.24 30.40 -101.79
CA ASN A 23 -78.03 31.13 -101.39
C ASN A 23 -76.78 30.22 -101.41
N PRO A 24 -75.83 30.42 -102.35
CA PRO A 24 -74.72 29.49 -102.55
C PRO A 24 -73.75 29.41 -101.36
N ARG A 25 -73.57 30.49 -100.60
CA ARG A 25 -72.65 30.51 -99.45
C ARG A 25 -73.20 29.70 -98.27
N ASN A 26 -74.49 29.85 -97.97
CA ASN A 26 -75.11 29.08 -96.88
C ASN A 26 -75.23 27.60 -97.23
N ILE A 27 -75.64 27.30 -98.47
CA ILE A 27 -75.71 25.92 -98.97
C ILE A 27 -74.35 25.24 -98.82
N TYR A 28 -73.27 25.88 -99.29
CA TYR A 28 -71.91 25.38 -99.10
C TYR A 28 -71.54 25.18 -97.63
N ARG A 29 -71.87 26.14 -96.76
CA ARG A 29 -71.61 26.07 -95.31
C ARG A 29 -72.30 24.86 -94.67
N ILE A 30 -73.57 24.60 -94.99
CA ILE A 30 -74.33 23.47 -94.47
C ILE A 30 -73.78 22.14 -94.99
N PHE A 31 -73.46 22.02 -96.29
CA PHE A 31 -72.83 20.81 -96.82
C PHE A 31 -71.46 20.54 -96.19
N LYS A 32 -70.64 21.59 -96.00
CA LYS A 32 -69.35 21.50 -95.31
C LYS A 32 -69.52 21.06 -93.86
N ALA A 33 -70.51 21.61 -93.15
CA ALA A 33 -70.82 21.23 -91.78
C ALA A 33 -71.30 19.77 -91.70
N ARG A 34 -72.22 19.34 -92.58
CA ARG A 34 -72.72 17.95 -92.65
C ARG A 34 -71.59 16.94 -92.82
N LYS A 35 -70.67 17.21 -93.76
CA LYS A 35 -69.49 16.35 -93.97
C LYS A 35 -68.65 16.22 -92.70
N ARG A 36 -68.43 17.33 -91.98
CA ARG A 36 -67.66 17.33 -90.73
C ARG A 36 -68.38 16.64 -89.57
N ILE A 37 -69.68 16.88 -89.41
CA ILE A 37 -70.53 16.22 -88.40
C ILE A 37 -70.44 14.71 -88.54
N SER A 38 -70.56 14.19 -89.77
CA SER A 38 -70.41 12.76 -90.05
C SER A 38 -68.99 12.27 -89.78
N SER A 39 -67.95 12.97 -90.26
CA SER A 39 -66.55 12.55 -90.03
C SER A 39 -66.11 12.50 -88.57
N LEU A 40 -66.79 13.26 -87.71
CA LEU A 40 -66.49 13.34 -86.28
C LEU A 40 -67.45 12.51 -85.44
N ASN A 41 -68.39 11.77 -86.07
CA ASN A 41 -69.46 11.02 -85.42
C ASN A 41 -70.26 11.85 -84.40
N LEU A 42 -70.47 13.15 -84.67
CA LEU A 42 -71.12 14.07 -83.73
C LEU A 42 -72.64 14.13 -83.88
N PHE A 43 -73.19 13.42 -84.87
CA PHE A 43 -74.62 13.15 -84.98
C PHE A 43 -74.82 11.64 -85.03
N ASP A 44 -75.60 11.13 -84.09
CA ASP A 44 -75.96 9.72 -84.03
C ASP A 44 -77.43 9.61 -84.42
N GLU A 45 -77.68 9.12 -85.63
CA GLU A 45 -79.03 8.99 -86.18
C GLU A 45 -79.91 8.06 -85.35
N LYS A 46 -79.34 6.98 -84.81
CA LYS A 46 -80.08 6.02 -83.99
C LYS A 46 -80.44 6.65 -82.64
N TYR A 47 -79.49 7.31 -81.99
CA TYR A 47 -79.74 8.10 -80.78
C TYR A 47 -80.84 9.14 -81.04
N TYR A 48 -80.69 9.93 -82.11
CA TYR A 48 -81.60 11.04 -82.41
C TYR A 48 -83.03 10.57 -82.68
N LEU A 49 -83.23 9.52 -83.47
CA LEU A 49 -84.57 8.98 -83.73
C LEU A 49 -85.18 8.22 -82.55
N THR A 50 -84.34 7.70 -81.64
CA THR A 50 -84.81 7.03 -80.41
C THR A 50 -85.27 8.06 -79.37
N GLU A 51 -84.47 9.10 -79.16
CA GLU A 51 -84.79 10.19 -78.22
C GLU A 51 -85.91 11.09 -78.74
N TYR A 52 -86.07 11.21 -80.07
CA TYR A 52 -87.02 12.11 -80.71
C TYR A 52 -87.93 11.39 -81.72
N PRO A 53 -88.90 10.57 -81.26
CA PRO A 53 -89.73 9.74 -82.14
C PRO A 53 -90.63 10.53 -83.11
N ASP A 54 -91.00 11.77 -82.76
CA ASP A 54 -91.80 12.66 -83.60
C ASP A 54 -91.10 13.00 -84.92
N VAL A 55 -89.76 13.07 -84.93
CA VAL A 55 -88.96 13.28 -86.14
C VAL A 55 -89.11 12.11 -87.12
N LYS A 56 -89.34 10.88 -86.62
CA LYS A 56 -89.56 9.69 -87.46
C LYS A 56 -90.79 9.83 -88.37
N TYR A 57 -91.82 10.53 -87.89
CA TYR A 57 -93.09 10.71 -88.60
C TYR A 57 -93.14 12.02 -89.42
N SER A 58 -92.10 12.86 -89.34
CA SER A 58 -92.03 14.17 -90.02
C SER A 58 -91.70 14.10 -91.52
N ASN A 59 -91.45 12.91 -92.07
CA ASN A 59 -90.96 12.68 -93.44
C ASN A 59 -89.65 13.43 -93.80
N MET A 60 -88.93 13.97 -92.81
CA MET A 60 -87.69 14.72 -92.97
C MET A 60 -86.45 13.88 -92.62
N ASN A 61 -85.30 14.15 -93.25
CA ASN A 61 -84.03 13.52 -92.87
C ASN A 61 -83.63 13.96 -91.44
N PRO A 62 -83.23 13.05 -90.53
CA PRO A 62 -82.98 13.39 -89.12
C PRO A 62 -81.89 14.44 -88.90
N LEU A 63 -80.82 14.42 -89.70
CA LEU A 63 -79.75 15.42 -89.61
C LEU A 63 -80.23 16.77 -90.16
N ASP A 64 -81.03 16.79 -91.22
CA ASP A 64 -81.65 18.04 -91.69
C ASP A 64 -82.61 18.59 -90.63
N HIS A 65 -83.40 17.73 -89.99
CA HIS A 65 -84.29 18.15 -88.90
C HIS A 65 -83.47 18.80 -87.79
N TYR A 66 -82.39 18.17 -87.35
CA TYR A 66 -81.54 18.75 -86.32
C TYR A 66 -80.92 20.08 -86.73
N ILE A 67 -80.40 20.19 -87.96
CA ILE A 67 -79.74 21.40 -88.48
C ILE A 67 -80.70 22.59 -88.48
N TYR A 68 -81.94 22.39 -88.92
CA TYR A 68 -82.89 23.47 -89.13
C TYR A 68 -83.85 23.72 -87.97
N HIS A 69 -84.21 22.68 -87.21
CA HIS A 69 -85.25 22.75 -86.17
C HIS A 69 -84.76 22.26 -84.81
N GLY A 70 -84.17 21.06 -84.77
CA GLY A 70 -83.90 20.34 -83.53
C GLY A 70 -83.03 21.09 -82.52
N TRP A 71 -82.01 21.82 -82.98
CA TRP A 71 -81.20 22.62 -82.06
C TRP A 71 -81.95 23.79 -81.40
N ARG A 72 -82.97 24.36 -82.08
CA ARG A 72 -83.85 25.41 -81.51
C ARG A 72 -84.85 24.82 -80.54
N GLU A 73 -85.22 23.57 -80.78
CA GLU A 73 -86.03 22.75 -79.88
C GLU A 73 -85.21 22.17 -78.70
N LYS A 74 -83.96 22.63 -78.52
CA LYS A 74 -83.03 22.19 -77.45
C LYS A 74 -82.71 20.69 -77.47
N ARG A 75 -82.87 20.05 -78.62
CA ARG A 75 -82.54 18.64 -78.83
C ARG A 75 -81.04 18.47 -78.96
N ASN A 76 -80.52 17.32 -78.57
CA ASN A 76 -79.10 17.00 -78.69
C ASN A 76 -78.85 16.03 -79.85
N PRO A 77 -77.79 16.23 -80.64
CA PRO A 77 -77.51 15.42 -81.83
C PRO A 77 -76.85 14.07 -81.51
N SER A 78 -76.17 13.95 -80.36
CA SER A 78 -75.49 12.75 -79.88
C SER A 78 -75.11 12.89 -78.40
N LYS A 79 -74.60 11.81 -77.79
CA LYS A 79 -73.98 11.86 -76.45
C LYS A 79 -72.65 12.63 -76.42
N GLU A 80 -71.97 12.69 -77.56
CA GLU A 80 -70.66 13.33 -77.69
C GLU A 80 -70.75 14.85 -77.81
N PHE A 81 -71.92 15.39 -78.12
CA PHE A 81 -72.14 16.83 -78.22
C PHE A 81 -73.42 17.24 -77.50
N ASP A 82 -73.27 18.03 -76.44
CA ASP A 82 -74.39 18.62 -75.72
C ASP A 82 -74.56 20.08 -76.18
N GLY A 83 -75.53 20.29 -77.06
CA GLY A 83 -75.84 21.61 -77.60
C GLY A 83 -76.25 22.61 -76.52
N ASN A 84 -76.88 22.14 -75.44
CA ASN A 84 -77.28 23.00 -74.33
C ASN A 84 -76.08 23.41 -73.46
N TYR A 85 -75.18 22.49 -73.12
CA TYR A 85 -73.91 22.84 -72.47
C TYR A 85 -73.09 23.80 -73.34
N TYR A 86 -72.97 23.47 -74.63
CA TYR A 86 -72.16 24.24 -75.56
C TYR A 86 -72.64 25.69 -75.67
N LEU A 87 -73.95 25.91 -75.81
CA LEU A 87 -74.52 27.25 -75.82
C LEU A 87 -74.33 27.97 -74.47
N ARG A 88 -74.57 27.31 -73.32
CA ARG A 88 -74.35 27.94 -72.00
C ARG A 88 -72.89 28.32 -71.75
N ARG A 89 -71.95 27.48 -72.19
CA ARG A 89 -70.52 27.67 -71.98
C ARG A 89 -69.94 28.75 -72.89
N TYR A 90 -70.55 28.94 -74.06
CA TYR A 90 -70.09 29.81 -75.14
C TYR A 90 -71.19 30.80 -75.57
N PRO A 91 -71.40 31.89 -74.81
CA PRO A 91 -72.48 32.85 -75.05
C PRO A 91 -72.44 33.51 -76.43
N ASP A 92 -71.26 33.70 -77.01
CA ASP A 92 -71.06 34.26 -78.35
C ASP A 92 -71.70 33.40 -79.46
N VAL A 93 -71.80 32.08 -79.26
CA VAL A 93 -72.48 31.19 -80.21
C VAL A 93 -73.99 31.38 -80.14
N ILE A 94 -74.55 31.63 -78.96
CA ILE A 94 -75.97 31.97 -78.79
C ILE A 94 -76.30 33.24 -79.58
N GLU A 95 -75.48 34.29 -79.42
CA GLU A 95 -75.68 35.59 -80.08
C GLU A 95 -75.62 35.50 -81.61
N SER A 96 -74.77 34.61 -82.15
CA SER A 96 -74.66 34.39 -83.59
C SER A 96 -75.91 33.76 -84.23
N ASN A 97 -76.81 33.18 -83.42
CA ASN A 97 -78.00 32.43 -83.85
C ASN A 97 -77.68 31.32 -84.88
N VAL A 98 -76.46 30.78 -84.83
CA VAL A 98 -76.01 29.63 -85.63
C VAL A 98 -76.25 28.35 -84.85
N ASN A 99 -76.61 27.27 -85.55
CA ASN A 99 -76.74 25.96 -84.92
C ASN A 99 -75.44 25.57 -84.17
N PRO A 100 -75.50 25.18 -82.88
CA PRO A 100 -74.32 24.96 -82.04
C PRO A 100 -73.42 23.83 -82.54
N LEU A 101 -74.00 22.76 -83.10
CA LEU A 101 -73.20 21.68 -83.68
C LEU A 101 -72.53 22.15 -84.98
N VAL A 102 -73.25 22.90 -85.81
CA VAL A 102 -72.68 23.50 -87.03
C VAL A 102 -71.53 24.43 -86.68
N HIS A 103 -71.71 25.29 -85.66
CA HIS A 103 -70.64 26.15 -85.17
C HIS A 103 -69.48 25.32 -84.64
N TYR A 104 -69.73 24.31 -83.82
CA TYR A 104 -68.70 23.48 -83.23
C TYR A 104 -67.84 22.78 -84.29
N VAL A 105 -68.45 22.16 -85.31
CA VAL A 105 -67.68 21.45 -86.34
C VAL A 105 -66.96 22.38 -87.31
N LEU A 106 -67.49 23.59 -87.53
CA LEU A 106 -66.88 24.54 -88.45
C LEU A 106 -65.77 25.36 -87.79
N HIS A 107 -65.95 25.71 -86.51
CA HIS A 107 -65.12 26.68 -85.78
C HIS A 107 -64.75 26.20 -84.38
N GLY A 108 -65.75 25.80 -83.57
CA GLY A 108 -65.57 25.56 -82.14
C GLY A 108 -64.52 24.51 -81.78
N LYS A 109 -64.46 23.41 -82.53
CA LYS A 109 -63.46 22.36 -82.31
C LYS A 109 -62.04 22.86 -82.53
N SER A 110 -61.81 23.69 -83.56
CA SER A 110 -60.50 24.32 -83.81
C SER A 110 -60.19 25.44 -82.82
N GLU A 111 -61.20 26.06 -82.23
CA GLU A 111 -61.06 27.07 -81.18
C GLU A 111 -60.83 26.46 -79.79
N GLY A 112 -60.71 25.12 -79.69
CA GLY A 112 -60.49 24.42 -78.43
C GLY A 112 -61.71 24.40 -77.51
N ARG A 113 -62.91 24.65 -78.05
CA ARG A 113 -64.15 24.63 -77.27
C ARG A 113 -64.54 23.19 -76.94
N PHE A 114 -65.06 22.98 -75.73
CA PHE A 114 -65.48 21.68 -75.25
C PHE A 114 -66.89 21.36 -75.75
N PRO A 115 -67.13 20.17 -76.33
CA PRO A 115 -68.45 19.79 -76.83
C PRO A 115 -69.43 19.41 -75.71
N ASN A 116 -68.93 19.14 -74.50
CA ASN A 116 -69.68 18.76 -73.31
C ASN A 116 -68.84 18.99 -72.04
N HIS A 117 -69.48 18.94 -70.86
CA HIS A 117 -68.82 19.17 -69.56
C HIS A 117 -67.74 18.13 -69.23
N GLN A 118 -67.91 16.88 -69.65
CA GLN A 118 -66.96 15.81 -69.35
C GLN A 118 -65.62 16.02 -70.08
N ALA A 119 -65.65 16.58 -71.29
CA ALA A 119 -64.46 16.94 -72.06
C ALA A 119 -63.68 18.10 -71.40
N GLU A 120 -64.37 19.05 -70.75
CA GLU A 120 -63.74 20.15 -69.99
C GLU A 120 -63.05 19.64 -68.73
N LEU A 121 -63.72 18.79 -67.94
CA LEU A 121 -63.14 18.17 -66.74
C LEU A 121 -61.91 17.31 -67.05
N ASN A 122 -61.97 16.57 -68.17
CA ASN A 122 -60.88 15.71 -68.60
C ASN A 122 -59.76 16.44 -69.36
N SER A 123 -59.83 17.77 -69.47
CA SER A 123 -58.78 18.55 -70.10
C SER A 123 -57.45 18.39 -69.33
N PRO A 124 -56.30 18.36 -70.02
CA PRO A 124 -54.99 18.24 -69.38
C PRO A 124 -54.77 19.28 -68.29
N GLN A 125 -55.22 20.51 -68.49
CA GLN A 125 -55.05 21.62 -67.53
C GLN A 125 -55.78 21.37 -66.21
N ASN A 126 -57.03 20.90 -66.26
CA ASN A 126 -57.79 20.60 -65.04
C ASN A 126 -57.23 19.39 -64.28
N LYS A 127 -56.65 18.40 -64.98
CA LYS A 127 -55.95 17.29 -64.33
C LYS A 127 -54.66 17.75 -63.62
N ILE A 128 -53.88 18.64 -64.25
CA ILE A 128 -52.65 19.19 -63.67
C ILE A 128 -52.96 19.99 -62.40
N ASN A 129 -53.93 20.91 -62.45
CA ASN A 129 -54.30 21.72 -61.27
C ASN A 129 -54.73 20.86 -60.07
N ASN A 130 -55.43 19.75 -60.31
CA ASN A 130 -55.83 18.83 -59.24
C ASN A 130 -54.64 18.08 -58.62
N LEU A 131 -53.64 17.70 -59.43
CA LEU A 131 -52.42 17.08 -58.95
C LEU A 131 -51.56 18.08 -58.15
N GLU A 132 -51.42 19.31 -58.64
CA GLU A 132 -50.69 20.38 -57.94
C GLU A 132 -51.28 20.67 -56.55
N ASN A 133 -52.61 20.78 -56.44
CA ASN A 133 -53.29 20.94 -55.16
C ASN A 133 -53.05 19.77 -54.20
N SER A 134 -53.00 18.54 -54.72
CA SER A 134 -52.73 17.35 -53.92
C SER A 134 -51.28 17.32 -53.42
N LEU A 135 -50.33 17.69 -54.29
CA LEU A 135 -48.91 17.81 -53.95
C LEU A 135 -48.68 18.86 -52.86
N PHE A 136 -49.34 20.02 -52.97
CA PHE A 136 -49.23 21.09 -51.98
C PHE A 136 -49.70 20.65 -50.58
N LYS A 137 -50.84 19.94 -50.51
CA LYS A 137 -51.35 19.37 -49.25
C LYS A 137 -50.36 18.38 -48.64
N LEU A 138 -49.81 17.48 -49.45
CA LEU A 138 -48.85 16.49 -48.97
C LEU A 138 -47.56 17.13 -48.43
N ASN A 139 -47.01 18.11 -49.16
CA ASN A 139 -45.82 18.84 -48.72
C ASN A 139 -46.02 19.58 -47.39
N THR A 140 -47.22 20.12 -47.17
CA THR A 140 -47.57 20.77 -45.90
C THR A 140 -47.59 19.76 -44.74
N GLN A 141 -48.15 18.56 -44.95
CA GLN A 141 -48.16 17.51 -43.93
C GLN A 141 -46.76 16.99 -43.59
N ILE A 142 -45.91 16.79 -44.61
CA ILE A 142 -44.51 16.39 -44.43
C ILE A 142 -43.75 17.41 -43.57
N LYS A 143 -43.95 18.70 -43.83
CA LYS A 143 -43.28 19.76 -43.05
C LYS A 143 -43.66 19.71 -41.56
N ILE A 144 -44.94 19.53 -41.25
CA ILE A 144 -45.43 19.40 -39.87
C ILE A 144 -44.80 18.18 -39.18
N LEU A 145 -44.70 17.04 -39.88
CA LEU A 145 -44.07 15.83 -39.35
C LEU A 145 -42.58 16.06 -39.02
N ILE A 146 -41.85 16.72 -39.91
CA ILE A 146 -40.43 17.05 -39.70
C ILE A 146 -40.26 17.95 -38.47
N ASP A 147 -41.09 19.00 -38.33
CA ASP A 147 -41.01 19.90 -37.18
C ASP A 147 -41.29 19.18 -35.85
N ASN A 148 -42.25 18.25 -35.84
CA ASN A 148 -42.56 17.44 -34.67
C ASN A 148 -41.41 16.48 -34.32
N LEU A 149 -40.82 15.82 -35.32
CA LEU A 149 -39.65 14.95 -35.11
C LEU A 149 -38.47 15.72 -34.54
N ASN A 150 -38.18 16.91 -35.08
CA ASN A 150 -37.10 17.77 -34.58
C ASN A 150 -37.32 18.20 -33.13
N LYS A 151 -38.56 18.56 -32.75
CA LYS A 151 -38.91 18.88 -31.35
C LYS A 151 -38.71 17.68 -30.43
N THR A 152 -39.16 16.50 -30.85
CA THR A 152 -39.00 15.27 -30.07
C THR A 152 -37.53 14.92 -29.88
N ASN A 153 -36.71 15.00 -30.93
CA ASN A 153 -35.28 14.75 -30.85
C ASN A 153 -34.59 15.71 -29.88
N LYS A 154 -34.90 17.01 -29.95
CA LYS A 154 -34.35 18.00 -29.02
C LYS A 154 -34.69 17.71 -27.56
N ASN A 155 -35.91 17.23 -27.28
CA ASN A 155 -36.30 16.80 -25.93
C ASN A 155 -35.50 15.57 -25.46
N PHE A 156 -35.26 14.60 -26.34
CA PHE A 156 -34.43 13.44 -26.01
C PHE A 156 -32.97 13.84 -25.73
N GLU A 157 -32.39 14.72 -26.54
CA GLU A 157 -31.02 15.23 -26.31
C GLU A 157 -30.89 15.96 -24.98
N ASN A 158 -31.84 16.82 -24.63
CA ASN A 158 -31.86 17.50 -23.33
C ASN A 158 -31.89 16.50 -22.17
N LYS A 159 -32.80 15.52 -22.24
CA LYS A 159 -32.96 14.51 -21.19
C LYS A 159 -31.73 13.59 -21.07
N LEU A 160 -31.06 13.30 -22.20
CA LEU A 160 -29.81 12.56 -22.20
C LEU A 160 -28.69 13.33 -21.50
N ASN A 161 -28.61 14.65 -21.71
CA ASN A 161 -27.60 15.50 -21.08
C ASN A 161 -27.84 15.64 -19.57
N GLU A 162 -29.10 15.81 -19.15
CA GLU A 162 -29.47 15.83 -17.72
C GLU A 162 -29.05 14.53 -17.03
N ASN A 163 -29.41 13.38 -17.61
CA ASN A 163 -29.03 12.07 -17.05
C ASN A 163 -27.51 11.86 -16.99
N LYS A 164 -26.75 12.33 -18.00
CA LYS A 164 -25.28 12.25 -17.97
C LYS A 164 -24.70 13.05 -16.81
N GLN A 165 -25.21 14.26 -16.59
CA GLN A 165 -24.74 15.13 -15.51
C GLN A 165 -25.06 14.55 -14.12
N GLU A 166 -26.22 13.91 -13.97
CA GLU A 166 -26.60 13.22 -12.74
C GLU A 166 -25.68 12.02 -12.45
N ILE A 167 -25.37 11.20 -13.47
CA ILE A 167 -24.42 10.08 -13.35
C ILE A 167 -23.02 10.57 -12.95
N GLU A 168 -22.53 11.67 -13.54
CA GLU A 168 -21.23 12.23 -13.18
C GLU A 168 -21.19 12.74 -11.73
N ASN A 169 -22.27 13.34 -11.24
CA ASN A 169 -22.38 13.78 -9.85
C ASN A 169 -22.42 12.58 -8.88
N LEU A 170 -23.20 11.56 -9.20
CA LEU A 170 -23.26 10.31 -8.41
C LEU A 170 -21.88 9.63 -8.34
N ASN A 171 -21.18 9.54 -9.47
CA ASN A 171 -19.82 8.97 -9.52
C ASN A 171 -18.83 9.78 -8.68
N ARG A 172 -18.88 11.12 -8.71
CA ARG A 172 -18.03 11.96 -7.86
C ARG A 172 -18.32 11.74 -6.38
N ASN A 173 -19.58 11.67 -5.97
CA ASN A 173 -19.96 11.41 -4.58
C ASN A 173 -19.44 10.04 -4.11
N PHE A 174 -19.64 9.00 -4.92
CA PHE A 174 -19.17 7.65 -4.60
C PHE A 174 -17.64 7.58 -4.46
N GLN A 175 -16.89 8.28 -5.32
CA GLN A 175 -15.43 8.34 -5.22
C GLN A 175 -14.95 9.04 -3.94
N ASN A 176 -15.63 10.12 -3.53
CA ASN A 176 -15.29 10.82 -2.28
C ASN A 176 -15.52 9.91 -1.07
N GLU A 177 -16.67 9.25 -0.99
CA GLU A 177 -16.99 8.31 0.09
C GLU A 177 -16.01 7.12 0.15
N LEU A 178 -15.58 6.61 -1.01
CA LEU A 178 -14.54 5.59 -1.10
C LEU A 178 -13.19 6.06 -0.54
N ASN A 179 -12.81 7.32 -0.80
CA ASN A 179 -11.55 7.87 -0.30
C ASN A 179 -11.59 8.12 1.20
N ASP A 180 -12.70 8.64 1.73
CA ASP A 180 -12.88 8.85 3.16
C ASP A 180 -12.81 7.52 3.93
N ASN A 181 -13.50 6.48 3.43
CA ASN A 181 -13.46 5.13 4.02
C ASN A 181 -12.05 4.53 3.97
N LYS A 182 -11.30 4.71 2.86
CA LYS A 182 -9.90 4.26 2.79
C LYS A 182 -9.03 4.95 3.84
N GLN A 183 -9.18 6.26 4.01
CA GLN A 183 -8.41 7.01 4.98
C GLN A 183 -8.72 6.58 6.42
N GLU A 184 -9.98 6.27 6.73
CA GLU A 184 -10.39 5.74 8.03
C GLU A 184 -9.77 4.36 8.29
N ILE A 185 -9.78 3.45 7.32
CA ILE A 185 -9.15 2.13 7.42
C ILE A 185 -7.64 2.26 7.67
N GLU A 186 -6.94 3.15 6.97
CA GLU A 186 -5.51 3.39 7.20
C GLU A 186 -5.22 3.92 8.60
N ASN A 187 -6.07 4.80 9.13
CA ASN A 187 -5.93 5.33 10.49
C ASN A 187 -6.16 4.24 11.55
N LEU A 188 -7.16 3.38 11.34
CA LEU A 188 -7.41 2.22 12.21
C LEU A 188 -6.23 1.26 12.20
N ASN A 189 -5.68 0.92 11.02
CA ASN A 189 -4.54 0.03 10.89
C ASN A 189 -3.31 0.55 11.62
N ARG A 190 -2.97 1.84 11.48
CA ARG A 190 -1.85 2.47 12.22
C ARG A 190 -2.03 2.36 13.74
N ASN A 191 -3.24 2.64 14.24
CA ASN A 191 -3.53 2.52 15.67
C ASN A 191 -3.40 1.07 16.18
N PHE A 192 -3.83 0.09 15.38
CA PHE A 192 -3.63 -1.33 15.70
C PHE A 192 -2.15 -1.71 15.72
N GLU A 193 -1.35 -1.26 14.75
CA GLU A 193 0.10 -1.49 14.73
C GLU A 193 0.80 -0.90 15.95
N ASP A 194 0.46 0.33 16.35
CA ASP A 194 1.00 0.96 17.55
C ASP A 194 0.68 0.17 18.82
N LYS A 195 -0.56 -0.30 18.96
CA LYS A 195 -0.98 -1.16 20.08
C LYS A 195 -0.25 -2.51 20.09
N ILE A 196 -0.07 -3.13 18.93
CA ILE A 196 0.69 -4.38 18.78
C ILE A 196 2.14 -4.15 19.20
N ASN A 197 2.76 -3.07 18.72
CA ASN A 197 4.14 -2.71 19.05
C ASN A 197 4.31 -2.45 20.55
N GLN A 198 3.38 -1.74 21.18
CA GLN A 198 3.36 -1.54 22.63
C GLN A 198 3.28 -2.89 23.37
N ARG A 199 2.36 -3.76 22.97
CA ARG A 199 2.17 -5.06 23.63
C ARG A 199 3.39 -5.97 23.45
N ASN A 200 4.04 -5.95 22.29
CA ASN A 200 5.28 -6.67 22.02
C ASN A 200 6.42 -6.20 22.92
N ARG A 201 6.55 -4.88 23.18
CA ARG A 201 7.53 -4.35 24.14
C ARG A 201 7.27 -4.88 25.55
N GLU A 202 6.01 -4.90 25.99
CA GLU A 202 5.62 -5.44 27.29
C GLU A 202 5.95 -6.94 27.41
N ILE A 203 5.62 -7.74 26.38
CA ILE A 203 5.94 -9.18 26.33
C ILE A 203 7.46 -9.39 26.39
N ASN A 204 8.25 -8.63 25.63
CA ASN A 204 9.71 -8.73 25.64
C ASN A 204 10.30 -8.39 27.03
N ASN A 205 9.75 -7.38 27.71
CA ASN A 205 10.15 -7.02 29.06
C ASN A 205 9.81 -8.14 30.06
N LEU A 206 8.60 -8.71 29.98
CA LEU A 206 8.20 -9.84 30.82
C LEU A 206 9.06 -11.09 30.56
N SER A 207 9.32 -11.43 29.29
CA SER A 207 10.20 -12.52 28.90
C SER A 207 11.62 -12.33 29.47
N THR A 208 12.14 -11.10 29.42
CA THR A 208 13.46 -10.77 29.99
C THR A 208 13.48 -10.94 31.50
N ARG A 209 12.42 -10.51 32.21
CA ARG A 209 12.30 -10.73 33.66
C ARG A 209 12.19 -12.22 34.00
N LEU A 210 11.37 -12.98 33.27
CA LEU A 210 11.22 -14.42 33.47
C LEU A 210 12.54 -15.16 33.27
N LYS A 211 13.34 -14.78 32.25
CA LYS A 211 14.71 -15.30 32.05
C LYS A 211 15.63 -15.03 33.24
N LYS A 212 15.49 -13.88 33.93
CA LYS A 212 16.27 -13.60 35.15
C LYS A 212 15.84 -14.49 36.31
N TYR A 213 14.54 -14.63 36.57
CA TYR A 213 14.03 -15.49 37.64
C TYR A 213 14.35 -16.97 37.42
N THR A 214 14.23 -17.46 36.20
CA THR A 214 14.66 -18.84 35.87
C THR A 214 16.15 -19.04 36.10
N LYS A 215 16.99 -18.04 35.79
CA LYS A 215 18.43 -18.08 36.08
C LYS A 215 18.73 -18.16 37.58
N LEU A 216 17.92 -17.51 38.43
CA LEU A 216 18.05 -17.57 39.90
C LEU A 216 17.98 -19.01 40.43
N PHE A 217 17.11 -19.86 39.86
CA PHE A 217 16.99 -21.28 40.25
C PHE A 217 18.19 -22.14 39.80
N THR A 218 19.01 -21.64 38.87
CA THR A 218 20.16 -22.38 38.31
C THR A 218 21.51 -21.93 38.86
N ILE A 219 21.59 -20.68 39.33
CA ILE A 219 22.80 -20.08 39.89
C ILE A 219 23.07 -20.64 41.29
N GLY A 220 24.36 -20.87 41.57
CA GLY A 220 24.80 -21.25 42.91
C GLY A 220 24.61 -20.08 43.89
N HIS A 221 24.03 -20.36 45.05
CA HIS A 221 23.87 -19.40 46.14
C HIS A 221 24.14 -20.09 47.47
N ILE A 222 24.46 -19.28 48.48
CA ILE A 222 24.71 -19.77 49.83
C ILE A 222 23.43 -19.83 50.65
N ASN A 223 23.39 -20.74 51.62
CA ASN A 223 22.44 -20.65 52.73
C ASN A 223 23.03 -19.69 53.77
N LYS A 224 22.60 -18.43 53.75
CA LYS A 224 23.12 -17.37 54.62
C LYS A 224 23.00 -17.70 56.12
N GLU A 225 21.89 -18.28 56.56
CA GLU A 225 21.69 -18.66 57.97
C GLU A 225 22.72 -19.70 58.42
N LYS A 226 22.91 -20.75 57.61
CA LYS A 226 23.91 -21.79 57.88
C LYS A 226 25.31 -21.19 57.95
N ILE A 227 25.69 -20.38 56.96
CA ILE A 227 27.04 -19.78 56.93
C ILE A 227 27.22 -18.78 58.07
N ALA A 228 26.19 -18.00 58.45
CA ALA A 228 26.27 -17.11 59.61
C ALA A 228 26.61 -17.88 60.89
N CYS A 229 25.96 -19.02 61.13
CA CYS A 229 26.33 -19.91 62.24
C CYS A 229 27.77 -20.43 62.13
N GLU A 230 28.22 -20.81 60.93
CA GLU A 230 29.61 -21.26 60.71
C GLU A 230 30.64 -20.15 60.98
N ILE A 231 30.31 -18.89 60.66
CA ILE A 231 31.15 -17.71 60.93
C ILE A 231 31.28 -17.48 62.43
N GLU A 232 30.17 -17.53 63.18
CA GLU A 232 30.19 -17.36 64.64
C GLU A 232 31.01 -18.44 65.35
N LEU A 233 30.97 -19.67 64.82
CA LEU A 233 31.72 -20.82 65.35
C LEU A 233 33.17 -20.88 64.87
N PHE A 234 33.58 -20.01 63.95
CA PHE A 234 34.93 -20.01 63.40
C PHE A 234 35.96 -19.56 64.46
N LYS A 235 36.89 -20.47 64.80
CA LYS A 235 37.95 -20.21 65.81
C LYS A 235 39.37 -20.23 65.24
N GLY A 236 39.53 -20.62 63.97
CA GLY A 236 40.83 -20.77 63.33
C GLY A 236 41.46 -19.45 62.89
N LEU A 237 42.76 -19.49 62.56
CA LEU A 237 43.42 -18.41 61.84
C LEU A 237 43.31 -18.71 60.33
N GLY A 238 42.79 -17.75 59.56
CA GLY A 238 42.59 -17.88 58.12
C GLY A 238 43.80 -17.54 57.27
N VAL A 239 44.93 -17.20 57.91
CA VAL A 239 46.22 -16.93 57.27
C VAL A 239 47.31 -17.79 57.91
N THR A 240 48.40 -18.04 57.18
CA THR A 240 49.54 -18.77 57.73
C THR A 240 50.35 -17.91 58.71
N ARG A 241 50.87 -18.58 59.75
CA ARG A 241 51.86 -17.99 60.68
C ARG A 241 53.28 -18.06 60.14
N GLU A 242 53.57 -19.08 59.34
CA GLU A 242 54.86 -19.26 58.67
C GLU A 242 54.84 -18.47 57.36
N LYS A 243 55.54 -17.33 57.37
CA LYS A 243 55.56 -16.43 56.21
C LYS A 243 56.48 -16.95 55.11
N ARG A 244 55.96 -16.95 53.89
CA ARG A 244 56.66 -17.34 52.67
C ARG A 244 57.44 -16.15 52.09
N SER A 245 58.41 -16.45 51.24
CA SER A 245 59.12 -15.45 50.43
C SER A 245 59.27 -16.01 49.01
N PRO A 246 58.54 -15.47 48.02
CA PRO A 246 57.54 -14.40 48.11
C PRO A 246 56.30 -14.79 48.94
N GLN A 247 55.62 -13.80 49.54
CA GLN A 247 54.35 -13.99 50.24
C GLN A 247 53.21 -14.21 49.24
N ILE A 248 52.14 -14.88 49.68
CA ILE A 248 50.89 -15.04 48.94
C ILE A 248 49.82 -14.15 49.55
N ILE A 249 49.42 -13.12 48.81
CA ILE A 249 48.50 -12.08 49.28
C ILE A 249 47.17 -12.23 48.54
N VAL A 250 46.12 -12.62 49.26
CA VAL A 250 44.76 -12.53 48.73
C VAL A 250 44.26 -11.10 48.93
N SER A 251 43.79 -10.49 47.86
CA SER A 251 43.46 -9.08 47.78
C SER A 251 42.08 -8.88 47.15
N LEU A 252 41.23 -8.09 47.80
CA LEU A 252 39.91 -7.72 47.30
C LEU A 252 39.57 -6.27 47.69
N THR A 253 38.55 -5.72 47.04
CA THR A 253 37.99 -4.39 47.33
C THR A 253 36.48 -4.48 47.45
N SER A 254 35.86 -3.53 48.15
CA SER A 254 34.40 -3.45 48.29
C SER A 254 33.97 -1.99 48.45
N TYR A 255 32.66 -1.77 48.30
CA TYR A 255 32.02 -0.47 48.41
C TYR A 255 30.79 -0.53 49.34
N PRO A 256 30.18 0.61 49.73
CA PRO A 256 29.13 0.66 50.75
C PRO A 256 27.94 -0.27 50.52
N ASP A 257 27.41 -0.41 49.29
CA ASP A 257 26.22 -1.25 49.09
C ASP A 257 26.49 -2.75 49.31
N ARG A 258 27.74 -3.20 49.17
CA ARG A 258 28.15 -4.61 49.37
C ARG A 258 28.73 -4.89 50.76
N ILE A 259 29.10 -3.86 51.52
CA ILE A 259 29.81 -4.03 52.79
C ILE A 259 29.03 -4.87 53.81
N TYR A 260 27.69 -4.79 53.84
CA TYR A 260 26.89 -5.50 54.84
C TYR A 260 26.92 -7.03 54.68
N ASP A 261 27.09 -7.53 53.45
CA ASP A 261 27.08 -8.97 53.14
C ASP A 261 28.48 -9.54 52.83
N ILE A 262 29.51 -8.70 52.74
CA ILE A 262 30.86 -9.15 52.35
C ILE A 262 31.47 -10.17 53.34
N HIS A 263 31.04 -10.18 54.60
CA HIS A 263 31.52 -11.11 55.61
C HIS A 263 31.38 -12.58 55.20
N TYR A 264 30.42 -12.92 54.33
CA TYR A 264 30.32 -14.25 53.72
C TYR A 264 31.47 -14.56 52.75
N CYS A 265 31.86 -13.60 51.90
CA CYS A 265 33.03 -13.70 51.01
C CYS A 265 34.30 -13.84 51.84
N LEU A 266 34.51 -12.90 52.78
CA LEU A 266 35.69 -12.87 53.65
C LEU A 266 35.85 -14.17 54.45
N TYR A 267 34.74 -14.71 54.98
CA TYR A 267 34.74 -16.01 55.62
C TYR A 267 35.23 -17.12 54.70
N SER A 268 34.70 -17.19 53.47
CA SER A 268 35.11 -18.21 52.50
C SER A 268 36.61 -18.16 52.17
N LEU A 269 37.19 -16.95 52.12
CA LEU A 269 38.62 -16.72 51.90
C LEU A 269 39.47 -17.04 53.14
N LEU A 270 38.97 -16.78 54.35
CA LEU A 270 39.65 -17.17 55.60
C LEU A 270 39.56 -18.69 55.83
N ASN A 271 38.54 -19.36 55.29
CA ASN A 271 38.27 -20.78 55.50
C ASN A 271 38.86 -21.69 54.41
N GLN A 272 39.85 -21.20 53.65
CA GLN A 272 40.58 -21.99 52.64
C GLN A 272 41.39 -23.14 53.30
N ASN A 273 41.56 -24.27 52.61
CA ASN A 273 42.42 -25.37 53.05
C ASN A 273 43.89 -24.92 53.04
N PHE A 274 44.32 -24.34 51.92
CA PHE A 274 45.61 -23.70 51.77
C PHE A 274 45.53 -22.24 52.21
N LYS A 275 46.32 -21.86 53.24
CA LYS A 275 46.25 -20.53 53.85
C LYS A 275 47.16 -19.51 53.15
N PRO A 276 46.66 -18.32 52.78
CA PRO A 276 47.50 -17.24 52.30
C PRO A 276 48.35 -16.65 53.43
N ASP A 277 49.40 -15.92 53.06
CA ASP A 277 50.19 -15.14 54.00
C ASP A 277 49.40 -13.93 54.51
N ARG A 278 48.57 -13.32 53.65
CA ARG A 278 47.72 -12.18 53.98
C ARG A 278 46.38 -12.26 53.26
N LEU A 279 45.33 -11.76 53.92
CA LEU A 279 44.04 -11.47 53.31
C LEU A 279 43.74 -9.99 53.53
N ILE A 280 43.73 -9.21 52.44
CA ILE A 280 43.66 -7.75 52.49
C ILE A 280 42.38 -7.26 51.80
N LEU A 281 41.51 -6.62 52.57
CA LEU A 281 40.36 -5.85 52.07
C LEU A 281 40.74 -4.38 51.94
N TRP A 282 40.76 -3.87 50.71
CA TRP A 282 40.97 -2.45 50.40
C TRP A 282 39.63 -1.70 50.39
N LEU A 283 39.57 -0.56 51.09
CA LEU A 283 38.39 0.29 51.16
C LEU A 283 38.78 1.77 50.99
N SER A 284 37.94 2.51 50.27
CA SER A 284 38.15 3.93 50.01
C SER A 284 37.72 4.79 51.20
N LYS A 285 38.62 5.65 51.72
CA LYS A 285 38.29 6.63 52.77
C LYS A 285 37.19 7.61 52.36
N LYS A 286 37.03 7.85 51.05
CA LYS A 286 35.94 8.69 50.53
C LYS A 286 34.56 8.04 50.70
N GLU A 287 34.51 6.71 50.70
CA GLU A 287 33.25 5.96 50.84
C GLU A 287 32.99 5.56 52.30
N PHE A 288 34.05 5.47 53.10
CA PHE A 288 34.03 5.14 54.53
C PHE A 288 34.81 6.21 55.33
N PRO A 289 34.23 7.42 55.50
CA PRO A 289 34.92 8.56 56.12
C PRO A 289 35.29 8.35 57.60
N ASN A 290 34.56 7.50 58.32
CA ASN A 290 34.83 7.17 59.73
C ASN A 290 35.63 5.86 59.89
N LEU A 291 36.21 5.36 58.78
CA LEU A 291 37.07 4.19 58.75
C LEU A 291 36.39 2.95 59.38
N GLU A 292 37.00 2.33 60.39
CA GLU A 292 36.48 1.14 61.06
C GLU A 292 35.09 1.33 61.69
N GLU A 293 34.71 2.56 62.06
CA GLU A 293 33.38 2.83 62.64
C GLU A 293 32.25 2.66 61.63
N ASP A 294 32.53 2.79 60.33
CA ASP A 294 31.56 2.56 59.26
C ASP A 294 31.42 1.04 58.94
N LEU A 295 32.22 0.17 59.55
CA LEU A 295 32.24 -1.26 59.25
C LEU A 295 31.31 -2.06 60.19
N PRO A 296 30.48 -2.96 59.64
CA PRO A 296 29.72 -3.93 60.41
C PRO A 296 30.58 -4.76 61.38
N SER A 297 30.04 -5.07 62.56
CA SER A 297 30.73 -5.82 63.62
C SER A 297 31.16 -7.22 63.18
N ASN A 298 30.42 -7.86 62.29
CA ASN A 298 30.78 -9.16 61.70
C ASN A 298 32.09 -9.09 60.89
N ILE A 299 32.40 -7.98 60.20
CA ILE A 299 33.70 -7.77 59.52
C ILE A 299 34.79 -7.51 60.54
N LEU A 300 34.55 -6.62 61.51
CA LEU A 300 35.51 -6.30 62.55
C LEU A 300 35.93 -7.56 63.33
N ASN A 301 34.98 -8.45 63.58
CA ASN A 301 35.22 -9.76 64.19
C ASN A 301 36.08 -10.70 63.32
N LEU A 302 36.17 -10.52 62.01
CA LEU A 302 37.06 -11.32 61.16
C LEU A 302 38.52 -10.85 61.25
N LYS A 303 38.81 -9.64 61.76
CA LYS A 303 40.19 -9.15 61.94
C LYS A 303 41.00 -10.06 62.89
N LYS A 304 40.40 -10.56 63.97
CA LYS A 304 41.05 -11.55 64.87
C LYS A 304 41.39 -12.88 64.19
N HIS A 305 40.80 -13.16 63.03
CA HIS A 305 41.04 -14.37 62.24
C HIS A 305 42.04 -14.15 61.10
N GLY A 306 42.65 -12.97 60.99
CA GLY A 306 43.70 -12.69 59.99
C GLY A 306 43.25 -11.82 58.82
N LEU A 307 42.04 -11.25 58.87
CA LEU A 307 41.63 -10.21 57.92
C LEU A 307 42.38 -8.91 58.21
N GLU A 308 43.02 -8.36 57.19
CA GLU A 308 43.57 -7.01 57.18
C GLU A 308 42.62 -6.08 56.43
N VAL A 309 42.28 -4.95 57.03
CA VAL A 309 41.53 -3.88 56.35
C VAL A 309 42.50 -2.74 56.10
N LYS A 310 42.56 -2.28 54.85
CA LYS A 310 43.44 -1.18 54.43
C LYS A 310 42.66 -0.10 53.72
N TRP A 311 43.13 1.13 53.90
CA TRP A 311 42.42 2.34 53.51
C TRP A 311 43.12 3.05 52.36
N THR A 312 42.36 3.44 51.34
CA THR A 312 42.86 4.11 50.14
C THR A 312 42.34 5.54 50.05
N GLU A 313 43.18 6.48 49.61
CA GLU A 313 42.78 7.88 49.37
C GLU A 313 42.07 8.03 48.01
N LYS A 314 42.55 7.30 47.01
CA LYS A 314 41.96 7.25 45.67
C LYS A 314 41.06 6.00 45.59
N ASN A 315 39.92 6.17 44.92
CA ASN A 315 38.98 5.09 44.63
C ASN A 315 39.01 4.82 43.12
N PHE A 316 39.61 3.71 42.72
CA PHE A 316 39.61 3.24 41.33
C PHE A 316 38.59 2.13 41.09
N ARG A 317 37.67 1.89 42.03
CA ARG A 317 36.62 0.87 41.95
C ARG A 317 37.23 -0.53 41.87
N SER A 318 36.85 -1.34 40.87
CA SER A 318 37.32 -2.72 40.75
C SER A 318 38.83 -2.85 40.65
N TYR A 319 39.53 -1.84 40.13
CA TYR A 319 41.00 -1.78 40.10
C TYR A 319 41.66 -1.86 41.49
N ASP A 320 40.96 -1.42 42.54
CA ASP A 320 41.52 -1.31 43.88
C ASP A 320 41.91 -2.69 44.46
N LYS A 321 41.27 -3.78 44.00
CA LYS A 321 41.61 -5.15 44.41
C LYS A 321 43.03 -5.57 44.02
N LEU A 322 43.66 -4.88 43.08
CA LEU A 322 45.00 -5.25 42.59
C LEU A 322 45.99 -4.09 42.63
N ILE A 323 45.61 -2.89 42.18
CA ILE A 323 46.54 -1.74 42.04
C ILE A 323 47.23 -1.39 43.36
N HIS A 324 46.51 -1.41 44.48
CA HIS A 324 47.08 -1.07 45.78
C HIS A 324 48.03 -2.15 46.30
N SER A 325 47.64 -3.42 46.14
CA SER A 325 48.51 -4.55 46.50
C SER A 325 49.78 -4.61 45.65
N LEU A 326 49.70 -4.32 44.35
CA LEU A 326 50.89 -4.24 43.49
C LEU A 326 51.85 -3.12 43.91
N LYS A 327 51.32 -1.98 44.38
CA LYS A 327 52.13 -0.85 44.85
C LYS A 327 52.84 -1.17 46.16
N GLU A 328 52.15 -1.80 47.10
CA GLU A 328 52.70 -2.06 48.44
C GLU A 328 53.56 -3.33 48.50
N TYR A 329 53.26 -4.32 47.66
CA TYR A 329 53.89 -5.64 47.67
C TYR A 329 54.42 -6.04 46.27
N PRO A 330 55.38 -5.27 45.71
CA PRO A 330 55.80 -5.45 44.31
C PRO A 330 56.54 -6.76 44.03
N ILE A 331 57.07 -7.42 45.06
CA ILE A 331 57.84 -8.66 44.95
C ILE A 331 57.05 -9.90 45.37
N ASP A 332 55.80 -9.74 45.82
CA ASP A 332 54.97 -10.82 46.34
C ASP A 332 53.94 -11.31 45.31
N ILE A 333 53.37 -12.48 45.55
CA ILE A 333 52.34 -13.08 44.72
C ILE A 333 50.99 -12.47 45.13
N ILE A 334 50.27 -11.89 44.18
CA ILE A 334 48.93 -11.33 44.44
C ILE A 334 47.85 -12.24 43.85
N VAL A 335 46.85 -12.58 44.66
CA VAL A 335 45.65 -13.31 44.23
C VAL A 335 44.44 -12.42 44.40
N THR A 336 43.72 -12.13 43.32
CA THR A 336 42.53 -11.27 43.40
C THR A 336 41.27 -12.09 43.65
N ALA A 337 40.36 -11.56 44.47
CA ALA A 337 39.01 -12.05 44.68
C ALA A 337 37.98 -10.91 44.55
N ASP A 338 36.73 -11.27 44.27
CA ASP A 338 35.59 -10.35 44.21
C ASP A 338 34.74 -10.47 45.49
N ASP A 339 34.12 -9.36 45.89
CA ASP A 339 33.41 -9.21 47.17
C ASP A 339 31.99 -9.81 47.20
N ASP A 340 31.46 -10.23 46.05
CA ASP A 340 30.13 -10.81 45.87
C ASP A 340 30.13 -12.35 45.67
N VAL A 341 31.31 -12.97 45.74
CA VAL A 341 31.50 -14.41 45.50
C VAL A 341 31.78 -15.16 46.81
N PHE A 342 31.19 -16.35 46.94
CA PHE A 342 31.56 -17.32 47.97
C PHE A 342 32.51 -18.37 47.36
N TYR A 343 33.72 -18.51 47.89
CA TYR A 343 34.76 -19.37 47.30
C TYR A 343 34.79 -20.77 47.92
N PRO A 344 35.01 -21.84 47.13
CA PRO A 344 35.20 -23.20 47.65
C PRO A 344 36.52 -23.31 48.42
N LYS A 345 36.67 -24.30 49.32
CA LYS A 345 37.80 -24.38 50.26
C LYS A 345 39.15 -24.67 49.60
N ASP A 346 39.14 -25.27 48.41
CA ASP A 346 40.30 -25.60 47.57
C ASP A 346 40.62 -24.49 46.55
N TRP A 347 39.94 -23.34 46.62
CA TRP A 347 40.07 -22.26 45.64
C TRP A 347 41.50 -21.73 45.52
N LEU A 348 42.13 -21.39 46.64
CA LEU A 348 43.50 -20.87 46.64
C LEU A 348 44.53 -21.99 46.37
N GLU A 349 44.27 -23.18 46.91
CA GLU A 349 45.10 -24.38 46.71
C GLU A 349 45.23 -24.70 45.22
N SER A 350 44.11 -24.75 44.51
CA SER A 350 44.07 -25.04 43.07
C SER A 350 44.85 -24.04 42.22
N LEU A 351 44.82 -22.75 42.58
CA LEU A 351 45.62 -21.71 41.91
C LEU A 351 47.11 -21.91 42.19
N TYR A 352 47.47 -22.14 43.46
CA TYR A 352 48.85 -22.23 43.88
C TYR A 352 49.55 -23.52 43.42
N GLU A 353 48.86 -24.66 43.42
CA GLU A 353 49.39 -25.93 42.87
C GLU A 353 49.76 -25.83 41.39
N ASN A 354 49.13 -24.92 40.66
CA ASN A 354 49.40 -24.69 39.26
C ASN A 354 50.41 -23.57 38.99
N TYR A 355 50.83 -22.84 40.04
CA TYR A 355 51.74 -21.69 39.98
C TYR A 355 53.12 -22.10 39.46
N ASP A 356 53.57 -21.46 38.40
CA ASP A 356 54.85 -21.72 37.74
C ASP A 356 55.87 -20.58 37.90
N GLY A 357 55.51 -19.52 38.62
CA GLY A 357 56.38 -18.35 38.81
C GLY A 357 56.38 -17.35 37.65
N GLU A 358 55.75 -17.67 36.52
CA GLU A 358 55.87 -16.89 35.29
C GLU A 358 54.53 -16.43 34.72
N ASN A 359 53.54 -17.32 34.68
CA ASN A 359 52.27 -17.09 34.01
C ASN A 359 51.17 -16.68 35.00
N VAL A 360 50.23 -15.88 34.51
CA VAL A 360 48.99 -15.61 35.24
C VAL A 360 48.13 -16.86 35.23
N ILE A 361 47.55 -17.24 36.37
CA ILE A 361 46.67 -18.41 36.45
C ILE A 361 45.29 -17.98 36.90
N SER A 362 44.28 -18.45 36.19
CA SER A 362 42.89 -18.09 36.45
C SER A 362 41.99 -19.31 36.54
N HIS A 363 41.02 -19.25 37.43
CA HIS A 363 39.94 -20.25 37.51
C HIS A 363 38.98 -20.17 36.32
N ARG A 364 38.79 -18.96 35.76
CA ARG A 364 37.78 -18.71 34.72
C ARG A 364 38.26 -17.68 33.72
N ALA A 365 38.28 -18.08 32.46
CA ALA A 365 38.64 -17.22 31.34
C ALA A 365 37.68 -17.37 30.14
N HIS A 366 37.81 -16.48 29.18
CA HIS A 366 37.20 -16.55 27.86
C HIS A 366 38.30 -16.68 26.80
N LEU A 367 38.00 -17.28 25.65
CA LEU A 367 38.94 -17.33 24.54
C LEU A 367 38.59 -16.24 23.54
N ILE A 368 39.53 -15.34 23.31
CA ILE A 368 39.38 -14.25 22.33
C ILE A 368 39.18 -14.88 20.94
N GLY A 369 38.05 -14.54 20.31
CA GLY A 369 37.65 -15.09 19.02
C GLY A 369 38.08 -14.21 17.84
N PHE A 370 38.33 -14.81 16.68
CA PHE A 370 38.70 -14.12 15.45
C PHE A 370 37.78 -14.48 14.28
N GLN A 371 37.59 -13.54 13.36
CA GLN A 371 36.92 -13.71 12.08
C GLN A 371 37.67 -12.91 11.01
N SER A 372 38.18 -13.59 9.98
CA SER A 372 38.91 -12.97 8.86
C SER A 372 40.07 -12.05 9.30
N GLY A 373 40.81 -12.43 10.35
CA GLY A 373 41.92 -11.63 10.90
C GLY A 373 41.51 -10.49 11.84
N SER A 374 40.21 -10.28 12.06
CA SER A 374 39.68 -9.30 13.01
C SER A 374 39.16 -9.97 14.28
N ILE A 375 39.29 -9.29 15.41
CA ILE A 375 38.77 -9.77 16.71
C ILE A 375 37.24 -9.69 16.67
N LYS A 376 36.58 -10.78 17.08
CA LYS A 376 35.12 -10.85 17.20
C LYS A 376 34.65 -9.96 18.35
N PRO A 377 33.39 -9.47 18.32
CA PRO A 377 32.81 -8.82 19.49
C PRO A 377 32.84 -9.73 20.73
N TYR A 378 33.02 -9.14 21.91
CA TYR A 378 33.15 -9.85 23.19
C TYR A 378 32.03 -10.86 23.41
N GLU A 379 30.79 -10.56 23.00
CA GLU A 379 29.64 -11.48 23.15
C GLU A 379 29.79 -12.79 22.35
N HIS A 380 30.62 -12.79 21.31
CA HIS A 380 30.88 -13.93 20.42
C HIS A 380 32.18 -14.68 20.73
N TRP A 381 32.88 -14.31 21.82
CA TRP A 381 34.03 -15.08 22.31
C TRP A 381 33.57 -16.41 22.93
N GLU A 382 34.45 -17.41 22.91
CA GLU A 382 34.17 -18.66 23.62
C GLU A 382 34.20 -18.38 25.13
N LYS A 383 33.08 -18.66 25.82
CA LYS A 383 32.90 -18.32 27.23
C LYS A 383 33.25 -19.51 28.12
N GLU A 384 33.86 -19.20 29.27
CA GLU A 384 34.10 -20.15 30.37
C GLU A 384 34.90 -21.38 29.93
N ILE A 385 35.95 -21.14 29.15
CA ILE A 385 36.73 -22.18 28.47
C ILE A 385 37.38 -23.15 29.45
N GLU A 386 37.56 -24.37 28.97
CA GLU A 386 38.15 -25.46 29.70
C GLU A 386 39.32 -26.03 28.90
N ASN A 387 40.44 -25.34 28.95
CA ASN A 387 41.68 -25.84 28.37
C ASN A 387 42.84 -25.54 29.31
N ASP A 388 43.85 -26.41 29.29
CA ASP A 388 45.10 -26.26 30.01
C ASP A 388 46.17 -25.52 29.18
N LYS A 389 45.79 -24.96 28.04
CA LYS A 389 46.73 -24.26 27.15
C LYS A 389 47.09 -22.91 27.75
N ILE A 390 48.38 -22.64 27.79
CA ILE A 390 48.94 -21.36 28.21
C ILE A 390 48.96 -20.44 26.98
N SER A 391 48.20 -19.36 27.00
CA SER A 391 48.07 -18.46 25.85
C SER A 391 47.71 -17.05 26.24
N ILE A 392 48.09 -16.07 25.41
CA ILE A 392 47.59 -14.69 25.50
C ILE A 392 46.15 -14.54 25.01
N LEU A 393 45.62 -15.54 24.29
CA LEU A 393 44.23 -15.58 23.85
C LEU A 393 43.25 -15.87 24.99
N ASN A 394 43.76 -16.38 26.12
CA ASN A 394 42.98 -16.60 27.32
C ASN A 394 42.79 -15.27 28.06
N PHE A 395 41.53 -14.86 28.20
CA PHE A 395 41.12 -13.63 28.86
C PHE A 395 40.50 -13.92 30.24
N PRO A 396 41.23 -13.71 31.36
CA PRO A 396 40.69 -13.90 32.71
C PRO A 396 39.50 -12.98 32.96
N THR A 397 38.49 -13.47 33.68
CA THR A 397 37.27 -12.71 33.98
C THR A 397 37.18 -12.18 35.41
N GLY A 398 38.30 -12.21 36.16
CA GLY A 398 38.43 -11.72 37.54
C GLY A 398 37.67 -12.53 38.61
N VAL A 399 36.37 -12.74 38.40
CA VAL A 399 35.38 -13.27 39.36
C VAL A 399 35.73 -14.64 39.95
N GLY A 400 36.32 -15.53 39.14
CA GLY A 400 36.73 -16.86 39.59
C GLY A 400 37.97 -16.85 40.46
N GLY A 401 38.70 -15.73 40.52
CA GLY A 401 40.01 -15.63 41.15
C GLY A 401 41.16 -15.80 40.17
N VAL A 402 42.19 -14.97 40.36
CA VAL A 402 43.37 -14.91 39.49
C VAL A 402 44.63 -14.71 40.34
N ILE A 403 45.66 -15.52 40.10
CA ILE A 403 46.99 -15.38 40.71
C ILE A 403 47.93 -14.66 39.73
N TYR A 404 48.62 -13.65 40.23
CA TYR A 404 49.56 -12.81 39.50
C TYR A 404 50.96 -13.00 40.10
N PRO A 405 51.91 -13.58 39.33
CA PRO A 405 53.30 -13.62 39.73
C PRO A 405 53.91 -12.21 39.90
N PRO A 406 54.95 -12.06 40.72
CA PRO A 406 55.73 -10.83 40.78
C PRO A 406 56.25 -10.44 39.39
N ASN A 407 56.25 -9.14 39.08
CA ASN A 407 56.73 -8.59 37.80
C ASN A 407 56.03 -9.12 36.53
N VAL A 408 54.83 -9.70 36.63
CA VAL A 408 54.09 -10.22 35.47
C VAL A 408 53.58 -9.12 34.53
N PHE A 409 53.37 -7.91 35.06
CA PHE A 409 52.77 -6.80 34.33
C PHE A 409 53.79 -5.88 33.65
N TYR A 410 53.36 -5.27 32.55
CA TYR A 410 54.10 -4.20 31.88
C TYR A 410 54.23 -2.95 32.77
N LYS A 411 55.29 -2.17 32.55
CA LYS A 411 55.70 -1.01 33.37
C LYS A 411 54.60 0.04 33.59
N ASP A 412 53.60 0.09 32.71
CA ASP A 412 52.52 1.07 32.76
C ASP A 412 51.34 0.66 33.65
N VAL A 413 51.32 -0.56 34.20
CA VAL A 413 50.17 -1.11 34.95
C VAL A 413 49.66 -0.22 36.09
N LEU A 414 50.53 0.58 36.71
CA LEU A 414 50.19 1.46 37.84
C LEU A 414 49.83 2.89 37.43
N LYS A 415 49.80 3.21 36.13
CA LYS A 415 49.47 4.56 35.60
C LYS A 415 47.96 4.77 35.55
N ASP A 416 47.41 5.35 36.61
CA ASP A 416 45.98 5.61 36.78
C ASP A 416 45.37 6.49 35.69
N GLU A 417 46.08 7.53 35.24
CA GLU A 417 45.64 8.38 34.13
C GLU A 417 45.38 7.61 32.83
N ILE A 418 46.12 6.51 32.59
CA ILE A 418 45.98 5.71 31.38
C ILE A 418 44.82 4.72 31.53
N PHE A 419 44.79 3.92 32.59
CA PHE A 419 43.76 2.89 32.72
C PHE A 419 42.36 3.48 32.97
N LEU A 420 42.26 4.63 33.65
CA LEU A 420 41.00 5.35 33.81
C LEU A 420 40.52 5.97 32.50
N LYS A 421 41.42 6.24 31.54
CA LYS A 421 41.07 6.76 30.22
C LYS A 421 40.65 5.63 29.27
N LEU A 422 41.40 4.53 29.23
CA LEU A 422 41.19 3.46 28.25
C LEU A 422 40.10 2.46 28.67
N SER A 423 40.01 2.16 29.97
CA SER A 423 39.14 1.10 30.48
C SER A 423 38.54 1.45 31.85
N PRO A 424 37.89 2.61 32.03
CA PRO A 424 37.45 3.14 33.33
C PRO A 424 36.62 2.18 34.19
N ARG A 425 35.98 1.17 33.59
CA ARG A 425 35.14 0.16 34.27
C ARG A 425 35.45 -1.28 33.89
N ALA A 426 36.62 -1.54 33.30
CA ALA A 426 37.04 -2.87 32.84
C ALA A 426 38.49 -3.16 33.22
N ASP A 427 38.72 -3.38 34.50
CA ASP A 427 40.02 -3.72 35.08
C ASP A 427 40.59 -5.01 34.49
N ASP A 428 39.77 -6.03 34.24
CA ASP A 428 40.20 -7.27 33.58
C ASP A 428 40.85 -7.01 32.20
N ILE A 429 40.31 -6.08 31.42
CA ILE A 429 40.86 -5.69 30.10
C ILE A 429 42.23 -5.05 30.27
N TRP A 430 42.36 -4.12 31.22
CA TRP A 430 43.62 -3.45 31.51
C TRP A 430 44.69 -4.46 31.95
N PHE A 431 44.40 -5.28 32.94
CA PHE A 431 45.37 -6.23 33.50
C PHE A 431 45.78 -7.28 32.48
N TRP A 432 44.84 -7.83 31.70
CA TRP A 432 45.16 -8.71 30.59
C TRP A 432 46.09 -8.02 29.57
N GLY A 433 45.79 -6.78 29.18
CA GLY A 433 46.63 -6.03 28.23
C GLY A 433 48.05 -5.82 28.75
N MET A 434 48.20 -5.49 30.03
CA MET A 434 49.51 -5.31 30.66
C MET A 434 50.31 -6.61 30.78
N VAL A 435 49.64 -7.77 30.89
CA VAL A 435 50.29 -9.09 30.84
C VAL A 435 50.80 -9.38 29.43
N VAL A 436 49.97 -9.14 28.40
CA VAL A 436 50.33 -9.37 26.99
C VAL A 436 51.49 -8.48 26.55
N LEU A 437 51.47 -7.20 26.93
CA LEU A 437 52.57 -6.26 26.64
C LEU A 437 53.89 -6.69 27.26
N ASN A 438 53.86 -7.39 28.40
CA ASN A 438 55.06 -7.87 29.07
C ASN A 438 55.51 -9.26 28.59
N ASN A 439 54.97 -9.76 27.47
CA ASN A 439 55.25 -11.09 26.92
C ASN A 439 54.95 -12.23 27.89
N LYS A 440 53.98 -12.04 28.80
CA LYS A 440 53.52 -13.08 29.72
C LYS A 440 52.21 -13.68 29.22
N LYS A 441 51.94 -14.91 29.62
CA LYS A 441 50.77 -15.67 29.16
C LYS A 441 49.83 -15.99 30.32
N ILE A 442 48.66 -16.46 29.96
CA ILE A 442 47.59 -16.81 30.89
C ILE A 442 47.31 -18.31 30.78
N LYS A 443 47.38 -19.00 31.91
CA LYS A 443 46.95 -20.39 32.09
C LYS A 443 45.54 -20.41 32.69
N VAL A 444 44.68 -21.28 32.18
CA VAL A 444 43.33 -21.50 32.70
C VAL A 444 43.29 -22.87 33.36
N LEU A 445 42.68 -22.96 34.53
CA LEU A 445 42.52 -24.23 35.22
C LEU A 445 41.45 -25.08 34.53
N LYS A 446 41.80 -26.32 34.17
CA LYS A 446 40.85 -27.28 33.58
C LYS A 446 39.63 -27.50 34.48
N ASN A 447 39.84 -27.78 35.77
CA ASN A 447 38.75 -27.89 36.74
C ASN A 447 38.56 -26.59 37.55
N GLY A 448 38.76 -25.43 36.93
CA GLY A 448 38.65 -24.15 37.60
C GLY A 448 37.25 -23.82 38.12
N TYR A 449 37.19 -22.92 39.09
CA TYR A 449 35.96 -22.42 39.69
C TYR A 449 35.18 -21.52 38.71
N ARG A 450 34.40 -22.17 37.83
CA ARG A 450 33.61 -21.50 36.78
C ARG A 450 32.16 -21.26 37.19
N ARG A 451 31.57 -22.17 37.95
CA ARG A 451 30.19 -22.04 38.46
C ARG A 451 30.20 -21.19 39.73
N ILE A 452 30.21 -19.87 39.53
CA ILE A 452 30.26 -18.89 40.60
C ILE A 452 29.03 -19.01 41.52
N ILE A 453 29.30 -19.11 42.82
CA ILE A 453 28.32 -19.03 43.90
C ILE A 453 28.28 -17.58 44.36
N TYR A 454 27.18 -16.90 44.08
CA TYR A 454 27.00 -15.51 44.49
C TYR A 454 26.40 -15.43 45.89
N ILE A 455 26.85 -14.45 46.67
CA ILE A 455 26.31 -14.18 48.00
C ILE A 455 24.88 -13.62 47.90
N ASN A 456 24.65 -12.77 46.91
CA ASN A 456 23.37 -12.13 46.61
C ASN A 456 23.02 -12.27 45.12
N PRO A 457 22.59 -13.46 44.66
CA PRO A 457 22.31 -13.69 43.25
C PRO A 457 21.20 -12.78 42.70
N GLU A 458 20.24 -12.33 43.53
CA GLU A 458 19.18 -11.39 43.12
C GLU A 458 19.74 -10.03 42.73
N ARG A 459 20.75 -9.54 43.47
CA ARG A 459 21.45 -8.29 43.18
C ARG A 459 22.21 -8.39 41.87
N GLU A 460 22.96 -9.48 41.67
CA GLU A 460 23.78 -9.68 40.47
C GLU A 460 22.96 -9.93 39.20
N LEU A 461 21.80 -10.57 39.33
CA LEU A 461 20.83 -10.71 38.23
C LEU A 461 20.04 -9.43 37.97
N GLY A 462 20.16 -8.44 38.86
CA GLY A 462 19.40 -7.22 38.78
C GLY A 462 17.90 -7.49 38.87
N LEU A 463 17.50 -8.21 39.91
CA LEU A 463 16.11 -8.41 40.33
C LEU A 463 15.65 -7.37 41.37
N ASN A 464 16.59 -6.74 42.08
CA ASN A 464 16.35 -5.62 43.02
C ASN A 464 16.78 -4.28 42.40
N ASP A 465 16.40 -3.12 42.94
CA ASP A 465 16.80 -1.80 42.41
C ASP A 465 18.27 -1.41 42.71
N ASP A 466 19.03 -2.30 43.34
CA ASP A 466 20.45 -2.10 43.66
C ASP A 466 21.28 -1.82 42.40
N ARG A 467 22.15 -0.81 42.49
CA ARG A 467 23.12 -0.49 41.43
C ARG A 467 24.26 -1.49 41.48
N THR A 468 24.47 -2.24 40.40
CA THR A 468 25.66 -3.08 40.22
C THR A 468 26.47 -2.57 39.04
N LEU A 469 27.80 -2.62 39.14
CA LEU A 469 28.70 -2.35 38.01
C LEU A 469 28.37 -3.26 36.82
N PHE A 470 27.92 -4.49 37.09
CA PHE A 470 27.42 -5.44 36.08
C PHE A 470 26.17 -4.95 35.33
N ARG A 471 25.27 -4.19 35.99
CA ARG A 471 24.11 -3.55 35.34
C ARG A 471 24.49 -2.35 34.49
N GLU A 472 25.42 -1.52 34.96
CA GLU A 472 25.89 -0.33 34.23
C GLU A 472 26.74 -0.71 33.00
N ASN A 473 27.53 -1.79 33.09
CA ASN A 473 28.34 -2.31 31.98
C ASN A 473 27.55 -3.14 30.95
N ARG A 474 26.22 -3.31 31.13
CA ARG A 474 25.37 -4.12 30.26
C ARG A 474 24.80 -3.40 29.03
N GLN A 475 25.27 -2.18 28.75
CA GLN A 475 25.10 -1.59 27.43
C GLN A 475 25.97 -2.40 26.45
N LYS A 476 25.33 -2.99 25.43
CA LYS A 476 26.03 -3.76 24.39
C LYS A 476 27.17 -2.90 23.82
N GLY A 477 28.38 -3.45 23.76
CA GLY A 477 29.54 -2.80 23.14
C GLY A 477 30.54 -2.13 24.10
N ILE A 478 30.22 -1.90 25.38
CA ILE A 478 31.17 -1.21 26.30
C ILE A 478 32.50 -1.95 26.46
N ASN A 479 32.47 -3.29 26.59
CA ASN A 479 33.70 -4.07 26.65
C ASN A 479 34.49 -3.99 25.35
N ASP A 480 33.80 -3.96 24.21
CA ASP A 480 34.43 -3.83 22.89
C ASP A 480 35.05 -2.44 22.71
N GLU A 481 34.42 -1.38 23.24
CA GLU A 481 34.93 -0.01 23.27
C GLU A 481 36.22 0.08 24.09
N HIS A 482 36.21 -0.42 25.34
CA HIS A 482 37.41 -0.43 26.19
C HIS A 482 38.55 -1.26 25.56
N PHE A 483 38.21 -2.41 24.99
CA PHE A 483 39.18 -3.28 24.32
C PHE A 483 39.77 -2.59 23.09
N SER A 484 38.95 -1.93 22.27
CA SER A 484 39.41 -1.17 21.10
C SER A 484 40.28 0.01 21.51
N ALA A 485 39.91 0.78 22.53
CA ALA A 485 40.71 1.88 23.06
C ALA A 485 42.09 1.40 23.55
N LEU A 486 42.15 0.24 24.20
CA LEU A 486 43.40 -0.38 24.62
C LEU A 486 44.28 -0.74 23.41
N LEU A 487 43.71 -1.35 22.37
CA LEU A 487 44.45 -1.74 21.16
C LEU A 487 44.90 -0.54 20.33
N GLU A 488 44.12 0.54 20.28
CA GLU A 488 44.51 1.77 19.60
C GLU A 488 45.68 2.45 20.31
N HIS A 489 45.69 2.42 21.64
CA HIS A 489 46.79 2.97 22.43
C HIS A 489 48.04 2.09 22.39
N TYR A 490 47.86 0.77 22.37
CA TYR A 490 48.93 -0.23 22.35
C TYR A 490 48.76 -1.20 21.16
N PRO A 491 49.09 -0.77 19.92
CA PRO A 491 48.88 -1.58 18.72
C PRO A 491 49.64 -2.90 18.73
N GLU A 492 50.78 -2.95 19.44
CA GLU A 492 51.61 -4.15 19.63
C GLU A 492 50.83 -5.34 20.22
N ILE A 493 49.78 -5.10 21.00
CA ILE A 493 48.91 -6.17 21.54
C ILE A 493 48.23 -6.92 20.39
N LYS A 494 47.74 -6.19 19.38
CA LYS A 494 47.07 -6.79 18.22
C LYS A 494 48.02 -7.67 17.43
N ASP A 495 49.25 -7.21 17.23
CA ASP A 495 50.28 -7.96 16.50
C ASP A 495 50.61 -9.28 17.22
N LYS A 496 50.80 -9.23 18.54
CA LYS A 496 51.02 -10.42 19.37
C LYS A 496 49.86 -11.42 19.28
N LEU A 497 48.62 -10.94 19.31
CA LEU A 497 47.45 -11.81 19.19
C LEU A 497 47.37 -12.51 17.83
N LEU A 498 47.70 -11.81 16.75
CA LEU A 498 47.74 -12.39 15.40
C LEU A 498 48.89 -13.40 15.27
N GLU A 499 50.04 -13.14 15.88
CA GLU A 499 51.17 -14.07 15.94
C GLU A 499 50.80 -15.36 16.69
N GLU A 500 50.21 -15.24 17.88
CA GLU A 500 49.75 -16.40 18.67
C GLU A 500 48.68 -17.22 17.93
N LEU A 501 47.79 -16.56 17.18
CA LEU A 501 46.77 -17.23 16.37
C LEU A 501 47.38 -18.05 15.22
N ASN A 502 48.46 -17.56 14.62
CA ASN A 502 49.14 -18.19 13.48
C ASN A 502 50.20 -19.22 13.91
N THR A 503 50.51 -19.32 15.20
CA THR A 503 51.44 -20.31 15.72
C THR A 503 50.80 -21.71 15.69
N PRO A 504 51.43 -22.72 15.06
CA PRO A 504 50.90 -24.08 15.02
C PRO A 504 50.67 -24.62 16.45
N ARG A 505 49.48 -25.16 16.69
CA ARG A 505 48.99 -25.60 18.01
C ARG A 505 49.58 -26.89 18.54
#